data_AF-A0A8J6BS21-F1
#
_entry.id   AF-A0A8J6BS21-F1
#
_cell.length_a   1.000
_cell.length_b   1.000
_cell.length_c   1.000
_cell.angle_alpha   90.00
_cell.angle_beta   90.00
_cell.angle_gamma   90.00
#
_symmetry.space_group_name_H-M   'P 1'
#
loop_
_entity.id
_entity.type
_entity.pdbx_description
1 polymer ?
#
loop_
_entity_poly.entity_id
_entity_poly.type
_entity_poly.pdbx_seq_one_letter_code
_entity_poly.pdbx_strand_id
1 'polypeptide(L)'
;GMRARAQGPSGSTSPQPQLPGVCEREHVANPPCGGARGGVSPEQMRPRGRGGHNYATNLAGNPVSAAAGMGRPLNCIVAVSQNMGIGKNGNLPWPPLRNEFNYFRRMTTTSSVEGKQNLVIMGRKTWFSIPEKNRPLKDRINLVLSRELKEPPPGAHFLAKSLDDALKLIEQPELTNKVDMVWIVGGSSVYKEVMNKPGHLRLFVTRIMQEFESDTFFPEIDLNKYKLLPEYPGVLSDVQEEKGIKYKFEVYEKND
;
A
#
# COMPACT_ATOMS: atom_id res chain seq x y z
N GLY A 1 14.38 30.77 54.38
CA GLY A 1 13.56 31.93 54.78
C GLY A 1 13.58 32.96 53.66
N MET A 2 12.51 33.78 53.56
CA MET A 2 12.16 34.75 52.49
C MET A 2 11.68 34.06 51.19
N ARG A 3 10.40 34.00 50.75
CA ARG A 3 9.17 34.83 50.82
C ARG A 3 9.23 36.19 50.11
N ALA A 4 8.58 36.28 48.93
CA ALA A 4 7.47 37.19 48.56
C ALA A 4 7.11 36.93 47.06
N ARG A 5 5.89 36.50 46.67
CA ARG A 5 4.62 37.27 46.42
C ARG A 5 4.81 38.44 45.45
N ALA A 6 3.92 38.78 44.51
CA ALA A 6 2.67 38.25 43.93
C ALA A 6 2.25 39.24 42.80
N GLN A 7 1.17 38.90 42.07
CA GLN A 7 0.22 39.75 41.30
C GLN A 7 0.31 39.73 39.75
N GLY A 8 -0.74 39.15 39.12
CA GLY A 8 -1.33 39.65 37.85
C GLY A 8 -2.43 40.69 38.18
N PRO A 9 -3.51 40.89 37.38
CA PRO A 9 -3.82 40.48 35.99
C PRO A 9 -4.40 41.64 35.11
N SER A 10 -4.63 41.40 33.81
CA SER A 10 -5.67 42.04 32.95
C SER A 10 -5.51 41.46 31.54
N GLY A 11 -6.51 41.04 30.76
CA GLY A 11 -7.93 41.36 30.75
C GLY A 11 -8.25 42.29 29.57
N SER A 12 -8.46 41.75 28.36
CA SER A 12 -9.31 42.40 27.34
C SER A 12 -9.82 41.41 26.30
N THR A 13 -11.11 41.55 26.01
CA THR A 13 -12.01 40.71 25.22
C THR A 13 -12.47 41.45 23.97
N SER A 14 -12.43 40.77 22.80
CA SER A 14 -13.38 40.84 21.66
C SER A 14 -13.55 42.18 20.90
N PRO A 15 -14.09 42.21 19.64
CA PRO A 15 -14.97 41.22 19.00
C PRO A 15 -14.71 40.87 17.51
N GLN A 16 -15.35 39.77 17.08
CA GLN A 16 -15.60 39.37 15.70
C GLN A 16 -16.62 40.29 15.00
N PRO A 17 -16.57 40.41 13.66
CA PRO A 17 -17.71 40.81 12.86
C PRO A 17 -18.42 39.62 12.18
N GLN A 18 -19.73 39.78 12.07
CA GLN A 18 -20.76 38.83 11.65
C GLN A 18 -20.84 38.62 10.13
N LEU A 19 -21.36 37.45 9.75
CA LEU A 19 -21.90 37.11 8.42
C LEU A 19 -23.22 37.85 8.15
N PRO A 20 -23.55 38.09 6.87
CA PRO A 20 -24.96 38.12 6.47
C PRO A 20 -25.26 37.15 5.32
N GLY A 21 -26.51 36.67 5.29
CA GLY A 21 -27.19 36.38 4.03
C GLY A 21 -27.62 34.93 3.80
N VAL A 22 -28.66 34.53 4.53
CA VAL A 22 -29.57 33.44 4.13
C VAL A 22 -30.33 33.89 2.87
N CYS A 23 -30.43 33.03 1.86
CA CYS A 23 -31.44 33.15 0.82
C CYS A 23 -32.15 31.80 0.67
N GLU A 24 -33.31 31.69 1.31
CA GLU A 24 -34.31 30.66 1.05
C GLU A 24 -34.94 30.91 -0.32
N ARG A 25 -35.14 29.84 -1.10
CA ARG A 25 -36.30 29.74 -1.99
C ARG A 25 -36.88 28.32 -1.93
N GLU A 26 -38.19 28.34 -1.74
CA GLU A 26 -39.12 27.26 -1.55
C GLU A 26 -39.44 26.50 -2.85
N HIS A 27 -39.89 25.25 -2.66
CA HIS A 27 -41.06 24.59 -3.27
C HIS A 27 -41.29 24.68 -4.79
N VAL A 28 -41.35 23.53 -5.47
CA VAL A 28 -42.59 22.99 -6.10
C VAL A 28 -42.44 21.47 -6.26
N ALA A 29 -43.49 20.73 -5.89
CA ALA A 29 -43.64 19.28 -6.06
C ALA A 29 -44.67 18.93 -7.16
N ASN A 30 -44.39 17.83 -7.90
CA ASN A 30 -45.30 16.86 -8.57
C ASN A 30 -46.28 17.34 -9.67
N PRO A 31 -46.87 16.46 -10.54
CA PRO A 31 -47.10 15.00 -10.41
C PRO A 31 -46.87 14.15 -11.71
N PRO A 32 -47.22 12.83 -11.73
CA PRO A 32 -46.87 11.87 -12.77
C PRO A 32 -48.02 11.56 -13.76
N CYS A 33 -47.67 10.96 -14.91
CA CYS A 33 -48.59 10.26 -15.82
C CYS A 33 -48.06 8.81 -15.97
N GLY A 34 -48.82 7.71 -15.96
CA GLY A 34 -50.26 7.49 -16.06
C GLY A 34 -50.59 6.50 -17.19
N GLY A 35 -50.78 5.20 -16.85
CA GLY A 35 -51.49 4.17 -17.65
C GLY A 35 -50.71 3.51 -18.81
N ALA A 36 -50.96 2.27 -19.25
CA ALA A 36 -51.96 1.27 -18.90
C ALA A 36 -51.58 -0.14 -19.45
N ARG A 37 -51.94 -1.17 -18.67
CA ARG A 37 -52.52 -2.50 -18.98
C ARG A 37 -52.19 -3.22 -20.31
N GLY A 38 -51.81 -4.49 -20.15
CA GLY A 38 -52.08 -5.58 -21.10
C GLY A 38 -51.42 -6.88 -20.63
N GLY A 39 -52.21 -7.80 -20.07
CA GLY A 39 -51.72 -9.10 -19.59
C GLY A 39 -52.13 -10.25 -20.51
N VAL A 40 -51.34 -11.34 -20.52
CA VAL A 40 -51.77 -12.75 -20.67
C VAL A 40 -50.67 -13.65 -20.06
N SER A 41 -51.05 -14.66 -19.28
CA SER A 41 -50.23 -15.80 -18.79
C SER A 41 -50.81 -17.12 -19.36
N PRO A 42 -50.29 -18.32 -19.05
CA PRO A 42 -48.99 -18.88 -19.44
C PRO A 42 -49.13 -20.29 -20.07
N GLU A 43 -48.25 -20.74 -20.97
CA GLU A 43 -48.17 -22.18 -21.30
C GLU A 43 -46.75 -22.66 -21.69
N GLN A 44 -46.18 -23.39 -20.73
CA GLN A 44 -45.42 -24.65 -20.75
C GLN A 44 -44.35 -25.01 -21.84
N MET A 45 -43.25 -25.53 -21.27
CA MET A 45 -42.36 -26.63 -21.69
C MET A 45 -40.95 -26.34 -22.27
N ARG A 46 -39.98 -26.88 -21.52
CA ARG A 46 -38.49 -26.81 -21.53
C ARG A 46 -37.83 -27.67 -22.64
N PRO A 47 -36.48 -27.86 -22.68
CA PRO A 47 -35.32 -26.97 -22.47
C PRO A 47 -34.28 -27.06 -23.63
N ARG A 48 -33.44 -26.04 -23.82
CA ARG A 48 -32.07 -26.23 -24.38
C ARG A 48 -31.09 -25.29 -23.70
N GLY A 49 -30.39 -25.80 -22.69
CA GLY A 49 -29.22 -25.15 -22.12
C GLY A 49 -28.02 -25.36 -23.04
N ARG A 50 -27.51 -24.29 -23.64
CA ARG A 50 -26.10 -24.14 -23.97
C ARG A 50 -25.62 -22.88 -23.26
N GLY A 51 -24.89 -23.07 -22.17
CA GLY A 51 -24.13 -22.01 -21.53
C GLY A 51 -23.02 -21.56 -22.47
N GLY A 52 -23.22 -20.42 -23.13
CA GLY A 52 -22.15 -19.70 -23.81
C GLY A 52 -21.36 -18.92 -22.76
N HIS A 53 -20.17 -19.43 -22.40
CA HIS A 53 -19.16 -18.61 -21.75
C HIS A 53 -18.66 -17.59 -22.78
N ASN A 54 -19.13 -16.35 -22.69
CA ASN A 54 -18.57 -15.25 -23.46
C ASN A 54 -17.20 -14.90 -22.86
N TYR A 55 -16.14 -15.52 -23.39
CA TYR A 55 -14.78 -15.05 -23.16
C TYR A 55 -14.59 -13.78 -23.97
N ALA A 56 -14.13 -12.70 -23.33
CA ALA A 56 -13.65 -11.53 -24.04
C ALA A 56 -12.51 -11.98 -25.00
N THR A 57 -12.47 -11.41 -26.20
CA THR A 57 -11.39 -11.61 -27.16
C THR A 57 -10.77 -10.25 -27.43
N ASN A 58 -9.46 -10.21 -27.70
CA ASN A 58 -8.85 -8.96 -28.18
C ASN A 58 -9.28 -8.69 -29.64
N LEU A 59 -8.91 -7.52 -30.17
CA LEU A 59 -9.23 -7.12 -31.56
C LEU A 59 -8.71 -8.09 -32.64
N ALA A 60 -7.85 -9.05 -32.28
CA ALA A 60 -7.34 -10.10 -33.16
C ALA A 60 -8.02 -11.46 -32.97
N GLY A 61 -9.11 -11.56 -32.18
CA GLY A 61 -9.88 -12.79 -31.99
C GLY A 61 -9.18 -13.86 -31.14
N ASN A 62 -8.03 -13.53 -30.53
CA ASN A 62 -7.34 -14.45 -29.63
C ASN A 62 -8.07 -14.50 -28.28
N PRO A 63 -8.23 -15.68 -27.66
CA PRO A 63 -8.69 -15.77 -26.29
C PRO A 63 -7.72 -14.97 -25.42
N VAL A 64 -8.24 -14.03 -24.62
CA VAL A 64 -7.41 -13.47 -23.54
C VAL A 64 -7.15 -14.63 -22.61
N SER A 65 -5.92 -15.16 -22.65
CA SER A 65 -5.45 -16.11 -21.65
C SER A 65 -5.46 -15.37 -20.32
N ALA A 66 -6.54 -15.56 -19.56
CA ALA A 66 -6.43 -15.48 -18.12
C ALA A 66 -5.40 -16.55 -17.78
N ALA A 67 -4.20 -16.13 -17.40
CA ALA A 67 -3.21 -17.01 -16.81
C ALA A 67 -3.81 -17.57 -15.52
N ALA A 68 -4.57 -18.64 -15.65
CA ALA A 68 -5.19 -19.37 -14.57
C ALA A 68 -4.06 -20.08 -13.82
N GLY A 69 -3.55 -19.46 -12.76
CA GLY A 69 -2.64 -20.12 -11.82
C GLY A 69 -1.63 -19.25 -11.08
N MET A 70 -1.36 -18.01 -11.50
CA MET A 70 -0.37 -17.16 -10.83
C MET A 70 -1.04 -15.98 -10.15
N GLY A 71 -0.99 -15.96 -8.81
CA GLY A 71 -1.47 -14.83 -8.02
C GLY A 71 -0.76 -13.51 -8.41
N ARG A 72 -1.37 -12.38 -8.06
CA ARG A 72 -0.84 -11.04 -8.35
C ARG A 72 0.64 -10.94 -7.91
N PRO A 73 1.57 -10.47 -8.78
CA PRO A 73 2.97 -10.28 -8.42
C PRO A 73 3.14 -9.42 -7.17
N LEU A 74 4.04 -9.84 -6.27
CA LEU A 74 4.38 -9.11 -5.06
C LEU A 74 5.75 -8.45 -5.21
N ASN A 75 5.92 -7.28 -4.60
CA ASN A 75 7.18 -6.56 -4.58
C ASN A 75 7.58 -6.28 -3.13
N CYS A 76 8.70 -6.80 -2.65
CA CYS A 76 9.31 -6.35 -1.40
C CYS A 76 10.24 -5.18 -1.70
N ILE A 77 10.25 -4.14 -0.87
CA ILE A 77 11.23 -3.05 -0.96
C ILE A 77 11.86 -2.81 0.40
N VAL A 78 13.18 -2.88 0.48
CA VAL A 78 13.92 -2.85 1.75
C VAL A 78 15.29 -2.19 1.56
N ALA A 79 15.72 -1.42 2.54
CA ALA A 79 17.13 -1.05 2.69
C ALA A 79 17.77 -1.95 3.75
N VAL A 80 18.93 -2.51 3.45
CA VAL A 80 19.65 -3.46 4.32
C VAL A 80 21.10 -3.03 4.49
N SER A 81 21.62 -3.06 5.72
CA SER A 81 23.06 -2.91 5.98
C SER A 81 23.84 -4.13 5.50
N GLN A 82 25.17 -4.00 5.46
CA GLN A 82 26.06 -5.08 5.02
C GLN A 82 25.92 -6.35 5.87
N ASN A 83 25.60 -6.20 7.16
CA ASN A 83 25.26 -7.28 8.09
C ASN A 83 23.76 -7.64 8.09
N MET A 84 23.03 -7.37 7.00
CA MET A 84 21.60 -7.67 6.80
C MET A 84 20.63 -6.98 7.77
N GLY A 85 21.09 -5.95 8.48
CA GLY A 85 20.30 -5.18 9.44
C GLY A 85 19.30 -4.25 8.77
N ILE A 86 18.10 -4.17 9.33
CA ILE A 86 17.01 -3.29 8.86
C ILE A 86 16.38 -2.44 9.97
N GLY A 87 16.72 -2.72 11.22
CA GLY A 87 16.16 -2.02 12.36
C GLY A 87 17.00 -2.15 13.61
N LYS A 88 16.97 -1.10 14.44
CA LYS A 88 17.52 -1.03 15.79
C LYS A 88 16.60 -0.20 16.67
N ASN A 89 16.13 -0.77 17.78
CA ASN A 89 15.25 -0.11 18.74
C ASN A 89 14.03 0.58 18.10
N GLY A 90 13.43 -0.07 17.09
CA GLY A 90 12.27 0.47 16.36
C GLY A 90 12.56 1.60 15.36
N ASN A 91 13.83 1.91 15.09
CA ASN A 91 14.27 2.90 14.11
C ASN A 91 15.17 2.24 13.05
N LEU A 92 15.50 2.99 12.00
CA LEU A 92 16.54 2.56 11.05
C LEU A 92 17.91 2.54 11.74
N PRO A 93 18.80 1.57 11.42
CA PRO A 93 20.14 1.49 12.01
C PRO A 93 21.08 2.65 11.61
N TRP A 94 20.80 3.30 10.49
CA TRP A 94 21.59 4.39 9.93
C TRP A 94 20.85 5.75 10.04
N PRO A 95 21.58 6.87 9.95
CA PRO A 95 20.99 8.21 9.84
C PRO A 95 20.04 8.30 8.64
N PRO A 96 18.97 9.15 8.69
CA PRO A 96 18.03 9.27 7.58
C PRO A 96 18.71 9.62 6.26
N LEU A 97 18.53 8.79 5.23
CA LEU A 97 19.05 8.99 3.87
C LEU A 97 17.90 9.46 2.96
N ARG A 98 17.81 10.77 2.70
CA ARG A 98 16.67 11.40 2.00
C ARG A 98 16.53 10.90 0.57
N ASN A 99 17.63 10.67 -0.13
CA ASN A 99 17.60 10.20 -1.51
C ASN A 99 17.15 8.74 -1.60
N GLU A 100 17.51 7.92 -0.61
CA GLU A 100 16.99 6.55 -0.46
C GLU A 100 15.48 6.56 -0.17
N PHE A 101 15.01 7.43 0.72
CA PHE A 101 13.58 7.60 0.95
C PHE A 101 12.81 8.09 -0.28
N ASN A 102 13.42 8.93 -1.12
CA ASN A 102 12.83 9.37 -2.38
C ASN A 102 12.70 8.20 -3.36
N TYR A 103 13.70 7.31 -3.42
CA TYR A 103 13.61 6.05 -4.17
C TYR A 103 12.46 5.19 -3.65
N PHE A 104 12.41 4.91 -2.34
CA PHE A 104 11.32 4.16 -1.71
C PHE A 104 9.94 4.76 -2.04
N ARG A 105 9.79 6.08 -1.90
CA ARG A 105 8.55 6.78 -2.20
C ARG A 105 8.17 6.62 -3.67
N ARG A 106 9.11 6.87 -4.59
CA ARG A 106 8.86 6.78 -6.03
C ARG A 106 8.42 5.37 -6.42
N MET A 107 9.16 4.34 -6.01
CA MET A 107 8.84 2.95 -6.34
C MET A 107 7.48 2.53 -5.80
N THR A 108 7.19 2.86 -4.54
CA THR A 108 5.93 2.44 -3.90
C THR A 108 4.72 3.27 -4.32
N THR A 109 4.90 4.48 -4.87
CA THR A 109 3.78 5.39 -5.21
C THR A 109 3.43 5.37 -6.70
N THR A 110 4.42 5.19 -7.58
CA THR A 110 4.21 5.27 -9.03
C THR A 110 3.38 4.07 -9.49
N SER A 111 2.13 4.31 -9.87
CA SER A 111 1.27 3.31 -10.51
C SER A 111 1.49 3.32 -12.02
N SER A 112 1.42 2.15 -12.63
CA SER A 112 1.44 1.96 -14.08
C SER A 112 0.07 2.19 -14.74
N VAL A 113 -1.00 2.31 -13.94
CA VAL A 113 -2.39 2.42 -14.40
C VAL A 113 -3.03 3.69 -13.87
N GLU A 114 -3.50 4.54 -14.77
CA GLU A 114 -4.20 5.78 -14.38
C GLU A 114 -5.45 5.48 -13.55
N GLY A 115 -5.67 6.29 -12.51
CA GLY A 115 -6.81 6.12 -11.59
C GLY A 115 -6.64 5.01 -10.54
N LYS A 116 -5.57 4.19 -10.62
CA LYS A 116 -5.23 3.21 -9.59
C LYS A 116 -4.13 3.71 -8.66
N GLN A 117 -4.10 3.14 -7.47
CA GLN A 117 -3.07 3.37 -6.46
C GLN A 117 -2.30 2.08 -6.21
N ASN A 118 -1.03 2.23 -5.86
CA ASN A 118 -0.29 1.14 -5.27
C ASN A 118 -0.72 0.92 -3.81
N LEU A 119 -0.62 -0.32 -3.35
CA LEU A 119 -0.92 -0.70 -1.99
C LEU A 119 0.36 -1.11 -1.26
N VAL A 120 0.56 -0.58 -0.05
CA VAL A 120 1.66 -0.94 0.83
C VAL A 120 1.16 -1.78 2.00
N ILE A 121 1.78 -2.94 2.20
CA ILE A 121 1.54 -3.85 3.33
C ILE A 121 2.72 -3.73 4.28
N MET A 122 2.42 -3.52 5.57
CA MET A 122 3.44 -3.48 6.60
C MET A 122 2.99 -4.06 7.93
N GLY A 123 3.93 -4.56 8.73
CA GLY A 123 3.67 -5.00 10.10
C GLY A 123 3.42 -3.84 11.06
N ARG A 124 2.72 -4.11 12.17
CA ARG A 124 2.43 -3.13 13.23
C ARG A 124 3.63 -2.30 13.66
N LYS A 125 4.78 -2.93 13.93
CA LYS A 125 5.99 -2.20 14.40
C LYS A 125 6.51 -1.22 13.34
N THR A 126 6.51 -1.62 12.07
CA THR A 126 6.89 -0.74 10.94
C THR A 126 5.93 0.44 10.81
N TRP A 127 4.62 0.22 11.00
CA TRP A 127 3.66 1.33 11.02
C TRP A 127 3.98 2.36 12.13
N PHE A 128 4.37 1.90 13.31
CA PHE A 128 4.70 2.80 14.43
C PHE A 128 6.11 3.40 14.37
N SER A 129 7.02 2.87 13.56
CA SER A 129 8.34 3.49 13.31
C SER A 129 8.28 4.64 12.30
N ILE A 130 7.24 4.72 11.47
CA ILE A 130 7.06 5.84 10.54
C ILE A 130 6.62 7.07 11.35
N PRO A 131 7.30 8.23 11.22
CA PRO A 131 6.89 9.45 11.91
C PRO A 131 5.43 9.80 11.62
N GLU A 132 4.68 10.24 12.64
CA GLU A 132 3.23 10.45 12.52
C GLU A 132 2.83 11.41 11.39
N LYS A 133 3.60 12.47 11.18
CA LYS A 133 3.42 13.42 10.06
C LYS A 133 3.53 12.79 8.66
N ASN A 134 4.12 11.60 8.57
CA ASN A 134 4.32 10.82 7.36
C ASN A 134 3.33 9.63 7.27
N ARG A 135 2.39 9.50 8.20
CA ARG A 135 1.33 8.48 8.19
C ARG A 135 -0.02 9.09 7.81
N PRO A 136 -0.83 8.41 6.98
CA PRO A 136 -0.43 7.29 6.13
C PRO A 136 0.66 7.71 5.12
N LEU A 137 1.33 6.72 4.54
CA LEU A 137 2.19 6.97 3.39
C LEU A 137 1.31 7.50 2.24
N LYS A 138 1.42 8.81 1.96
CA LYS A 138 0.58 9.53 0.98
C LYS A 138 0.53 8.85 -0.38
N ASP A 139 -0.61 9.00 -1.05
CA ASP A 139 -0.90 8.53 -2.42
C ASP A 139 -0.81 7.01 -2.61
N ARG A 140 -0.90 6.26 -1.50
CA ARG A 140 -0.90 4.79 -1.46
C ARG A 140 -1.99 4.29 -0.54
N ILE A 141 -2.54 3.11 -0.85
CA ILE A 141 -3.41 2.39 0.08
C ILE A 141 -2.51 1.74 1.13
N ASN A 142 -2.74 2.04 2.41
CA ASN A 142 -1.91 1.57 3.52
C ASN A 142 -2.65 0.48 4.30
N LEU A 143 -2.10 -0.74 4.29
CA LEU A 143 -2.62 -1.90 5.01
C LEU A 143 -1.64 -2.34 6.10
N VAL A 144 -2.13 -2.40 7.34
CA VAL A 144 -1.31 -2.82 8.50
C VAL A 144 -1.64 -4.26 8.88
N LEU A 145 -0.60 -5.05 9.16
CA LEU A 145 -0.73 -6.40 9.70
C LEU A 145 -0.59 -6.38 11.22
N SER A 146 -1.61 -6.86 11.91
CA SER A 146 -1.58 -7.08 13.37
C SER A 146 -2.59 -8.14 13.81
N ARG A 147 -2.17 -8.99 14.74
CA ARG A 147 -3.05 -9.96 15.43
C ARG A 147 -3.72 -9.38 16.67
N GLU A 148 -3.21 -8.27 17.19
CA GLU A 148 -3.62 -7.64 18.46
C GLU A 148 -4.62 -6.50 18.26
N LEU A 149 -4.42 -5.70 17.20
CA LEU A 149 -5.32 -4.61 16.88
C LEU A 149 -6.67 -5.15 16.43
N LYS A 150 -7.73 -4.48 16.86
CA LYS A 150 -9.12 -4.78 16.45
C LYS A 150 -9.59 -3.91 15.29
N GLU A 151 -8.96 -2.75 15.11
CA GLU A 151 -9.27 -1.76 14.10
C GLU A 151 -7.98 -1.20 13.48
N PRO A 152 -8.00 -0.69 12.24
CA PRO A 152 -6.86 -0.02 11.64
C PRO A 152 -6.33 1.09 12.56
N PRO A 153 -5.00 1.18 12.77
CA PRO A 153 -4.45 2.28 13.57
C PRO A 153 -4.73 3.63 12.88
N PRO A 154 -4.76 4.75 13.63
CA PRO A 154 -5.14 6.06 13.08
C PRO A 154 -4.40 6.41 11.78
N GLY A 155 -5.16 6.67 10.72
CA GLY A 155 -4.66 7.01 9.38
C GLY A 155 -4.39 5.80 8.46
N ALA A 156 -4.34 4.57 8.96
CA ALA A 156 -4.29 3.39 8.10
C ALA A 156 -5.65 3.14 7.44
N HIS A 157 -5.64 2.61 6.22
CA HIS A 157 -6.87 2.35 5.47
C HIS A 157 -7.45 0.98 5.80
N PHE A 158 -6.60 -0.02 5.99
CA PHE A 158 -6.99 -1.41 6.23
C PHE A 158 -6.15 -2.06 7.33
N LEU A 159 -6.74 -3.06 7.98
CA LEU A 159 -6.11 -3.94 8.96
C LEU A 159 -6.36 -5.39 8.53
N ALA A 160 -5.33 -6.22 8.57
CA ALA A 160 -5.46 -7.67 8.41
C ALA A 160 -4.66 -8.42 9.49
N LYS A 161 -5.11 -9.63 9.83
CA LYS A 161 -4.49 -10.46 10.87
C LYS A 161 -3.31 -11.30 10.37
N SER A 162 -3.26 -11.53 9.06
CA SER A 162 -2.23 -12.30 8.38
C SER A 162 -1.99 -11.74 6.97
N LEU A 163 -0.88 -12.13 6.35
CA LEU A 163 -0.64 -11.80 4.94
C LEU A 163 -1.69 -12.42 4.04
N ASP A 164 -2.14 -13.65 4.32
CA ASP A 164 -3.16 -14.32 3.51
C ASP A 164 -4.49 -13.58 3.55
N ASP A 165 -4.89 -13.06 4.72
CA ASP A 165 -6.08 -12.22 4.84
C ASP A 165 -5.93 -10.91 4.05
N ALA A 166 -4.74 -10.30 4.08
CA ALA A 166 -4.45 -9.09 3.31
C ALA A 166 -4.55 -9.35 1.81
N LEU A 167 -3.98 -10.45 1.31
CA LEU A 167 -4.05 -10.82 -0.09
C LEU A 167 -5.49 -11.14 -0.51
N LYS A 168 -6.25 -11.87 0.30
CA LYS A 168 -7.69 -12.11 0.06
C LYS A 168 -8.52 -10.82 0.01
N LEU A 169 -8.18 -9.84 0.85
CA LEU A 169 -8.83 -8.54 0.88
C LEU A 169 -8.57 -7.74 -0.41
N ILE A 170 -7.34 -7.81 -0.95
CA ILE A 170 -6.95 -7.13 -2.20
C ILE A 170 -7.70 -7.67 -3.41
N GLU A 171 -7.98 -8.98 -3.41
CA GLU A 171 -8.76 -9.65 -4.45
C GLU A 171 -10.28 -9.43 -4.31
N GLN A 172 -10.75 -8.68 -3.30
CA GLN A 172 -12.16 -8.28 -3.24
C GLN A 172 -12.46 -7.19 -4.28
N PRO A 173 -13.68 -7.16 -4.86
CA PRO A 173 -14.06 -6.18 -5.89
C PRO A 173 -13.82 -4.71 -5.50
N GLU A 174 -13.94 -4.41 -4.21
CA GLU A 174 -13.73 -3.08 -3.63
C GLU A 174 -12.29 -2.56 -3.79
N LEU A 175 -11.31 -3.46 -3.77
CA LEU A 175 -9.88 -3.14 -3.87
C LEU A 175 -9.26 -3.55 -5.19
N THR A 176 -9.70 -4.63 -5.82
CA THR A 176 -9.12 -5.12 -7.09
C THR A 176 -9.13 -4.05 -8.18
N ASN A 177 -10.17 -3.21 -8.21
CA ASN A 177 -10.30 -2.12 -9.17
C ASN A 177 -9.51 -0.85 -8.80
N LYS A 178 -9.08 -0.72 -7.54
CA LYS A 178 -8.33 0.45 -7.03
C LYS A 178 -6.83 0.18 -6.93
N VAL A 179 -6.43 -1.08 -6.76
CA VAL A 179 -5.03 -1.47 -6.53
C VAL A 179 -4.37 -1.86 -7.83
N ASP A 180 -3.23 -1.24 -8.12
CA ASP A 180 -2.29 -1.64 -9.18
C ASP A 180 -1.23 -2.61 -8.63
N MET A 181 -0.13 -2.09 -8.09
CA MET A 181 0.95 -2.92 -7.52
C MET A 181 0.81 -3.10 -6.01
N VAL A 182 1.22 -4.28 -5.52
CA VAL A 182 1.32 -4.59 -4.08
C VAL A 182 2.79 -4.55 -3.65
N TRP A 183 3.06 -3.73 -2.64
CA TRP A 183 4.38 -3.49 -2.07
C TRP A 183 4.43 -3.93 -0.61
N ILE A 184 5.33 -4.84 -0.29
CA ILE A 184 5.67 -5.23 1.08
C ILE A 184 6.79 -4.32 1.54
N VAL A 185 6.52 -3.51 2.56
CA VAL A 185 7.47 -2.50 3.07
C VAL A 185 7.99 -2.85 4.48
N GLY A 186 7.79 -4.11 4.89
CA GLY A 186 8.40 -4.72 6.07
C GLY A 186 7.45 -4.94 7.24
N GLY A 187 7.94 -5.32 8.43
CA GLY A 187 9.32 -5.60 8.78
C GLY A 187 9.73 -7.06 8.56
N SER A 188 10.78 -7.49 9.27
CA SER A 188 11.42 -8.82 9.13
C SER A 188 10.44 -9.99 9.03
N SER A 189 9.44 -10.06 9.93
CA SER A 189 8.46 -11.16 9.93
C SER A 189 7.59 -11.19 8.67
N VAL A 190 7.21 -10.02 8.15
CA VAL A 190 6.37 -9.90 6.95
C VAL A 190 7.19 -10.27 5.72
N TYR A 191 8.43 -9.79 5.62
CA TYR A 191 9.34 -10.21 4.54
C TYR A 191 9.55 -11.72 4.52
N LYS A 192 9.83 -12.31 5.69
CA LYS A 192 10.00 -13.77 5.81
C LYS A 192 8.77 -14.53 5.34
N GLU A 193 7.59 -14.09 5.73
CA GLU A 193 6.32 -14.72 5.33
C GLU A 193 6.09 -14.64 3.82
N VAL A 194 6.36 -13.48 3.20
CA VAL A 194 6.19 -13.28 1.75
C VAL A 194 7.22 -14.09 0.96
N MET A 195 8.49 -14.10 1.36
CA MET A 195 9.56 -14.82 0.66
C MET A 195 9.34 -16.33 0.62
N ASN A 196 8.62 -16.87 1.61
CA ASN A 196 8.25 -18.29 1.71
C ASN A 196 7.03 -18.67 0.87
N LYS A 197 6.27 -17.70 0.33
CA LYS A 197 5.10 -17.99 -0.50
C LYS A 197 5.49 -18.37 -1.93
N PRO A 198 4.72 -19.26 -2.58
CA PRO A 198 4.87 -19.51 -4.02
C PRO A 198 4.39 -18.29 -4.83
N GLY A 199 4.80 -18.24 -6.10
CA GLY A 199 4.41 -17.21 -7.05
C GLY A 199 5.45 -16.10 -7.23
N HIS A 200 5.11 -15.17 -8.12
CA HIS A 200 6.01 -14.11 -8.58
C HIS A 200 6.33 -13.11 -7.47
N LEU A 201 7.62 -12.99 -7.13
CA LEU A 201 8.11 -12.06 -6.12
C LEU A 201 9.37 -11.35 -6.62
N ARG A 202 9.37 -10.01 -6.49
CA ARG A 202 10.57 -9.19 -6.67
C ARG A 202 11.05 -8.61 -5.35
N LEU A 203 12.36 -8.55 -5.14
CA LEU A 203 12.99 -7.87 -4.01
C LEU A 203 13.76 -6.66 -4.52
N PHE A 204 13.27 -5.46 -4.21
CA PHE A 204 13.95 -4.20 -4.42
C PHE A 204 14.79 -3.89 -3.18
N VAL A 205 16.10 -4.13 -3.27
CA VAL A 205 17.01 -4.09 -2.14
C VAL A 205 17.96 -2.91 -2.30
N THR A 206 17.84 -1.91 -1.44
CA THR A 206 18.90 -0.91 -1.26
C THR A 206 20.00 -1.54 -0.40
N ARG A 207 21.17 -1.81 -0.98
CA ARG A 207 22.36 -2.29 -0.25
C ARG A 207 23.10 -1.12 0.36
N ILE A 208 22.95 -0.92 1.67
CA ILE A 208 23.79 0.02 2.43
C ILE A 208 25.16 -0.64 2.64
N MET A 209 26.20 -0.05 2.05
CA MET A 209 27.55 -0.63 1.95
C MET A 209 28.39 -0.36 3.22
N GLN A 210 27.75 -0.44 4.38
CA GLN A 210 28.34 -0.29 5.70
C GLN A 210 27.59 -1.19 6.70
N GLU A 211 28.28 -1.63 7.74
CA GLU A 211 27.66 -2.35 8.85
C GLU A 211 27.09 -1.36 9.88
N PHE A 212 25.94 -1.70 10.43
CA PHE A 212 25.30 -0.94 11.51
C PHE A 212 24.79 -1.91 12.58
N GLU A 213 24.92 -1.53 13.85
CA GLU A 213 24.36 -2.32 14.95
C GLU A 213 22.84 -2.44 14.78
N SER A 214 22.34 -3.68 14.74
CA SER A 214 20.95 -3.98 14.40
C SER A 214 20.39 -5.05 15.33
N ASP A 215 19.08 -5.00 15.60
CA ASP A 215 18.33 -6.03 16.35
C ASP A 215 17.29 -6.74 15.48
N THR A 216 17.04 -6.20 14.29
CA THR A 216 16.07 -6.69 13.33
C THR A 216 16.76 -6.85 11.99
N PHE A 217 16.67 -8.04 11.40
CA PHE A 217 17.41 -8.41 10.20
C PHE A 217 16.47 -8.81 9.05
N PHE A 218 16.88 -8.53 7.83
CA PHE A 218 16.23 -9.04 6.63
C PHE A 218 16.55 -10.54 6.46
N PRO A 219 15.59 -11.37 6.00
CA PRO A 219 15.87 -12.77 5.69
C PRO A 219 16.96 -12.90 4.61
N GLU A 220 17.73 -13.99 4.66
CA GLU A 220 18.72 -14.27 3.61
C GLU A 220 18.05 -14.44 2.24
N ILE A 221 18.69 -13.92 1.20
CA ILE A 221 18.24 -14.07 -0.19
C ILE A 221 18.92 -15.31 -0.77
N ASP A 222 18.16 -16.40 -0.86
CA ASP A 222 18.62 -17.67 -1.46
C ASP A 222 18.85 -17.48 -2.97
N LEU A 223 20.11 -17.40 -3.39
CA LEU A 223 20.48 -17.15 -4.80
C LEU A 223 20.16 -18.31 -5.74
N ASN A 224 19.79 -19.48 -5.22
CA ASN A 224 19.23 -20.56 -6.04
C ASN A 224 17.77 -20.26 -6.42
N LYS A 225 17.07 -19.50 -5.57
CA LYS A 225 15.67 -19.11 -5.75
C LYS A 225 15.50 -17.70 -6.30
N TYR A 226 16.49 -16.83 -6.16
CA TYR A 226 16.41 -15.44 -6.61
C TYR A 226 17.56 -15.10 -7.52
N LYS A 227 17.25 -14.55 -8.69
CA LYS A 227 18.22 -14.02 -9.63
C LYS A 227 18.33 -12.51 -9.47
N LEU A 228 19.56 -12.02 -9.32
CA LEU A 228 19.84 -10.59 -9.43
C LEU A 228 19.68 -10.15 -10.89
N LEU A 229 18.83 -9.15 -11.13
CA LEU A 229 18.68 -8.55 -12.45
C LEU A 229 19.85 -7.58 -12.71
N PRO A 230 20.45 -7.59 -13.92
CA PRO A 230 21.54 -6.67 -14.25
C PRO A 230 21.10 -5.20 -14.25
N GLU A 231 19.84 -4.95 -14.60
CA GLU A 231 19.19 -3.65 -14.59
C GLU A 231 17.67 -3.82 -14.43
N TYR A 232 16.99 -2.76 -14.02
CA TYR A 232 15.52 -2.72 -13.97
C TYR A 232 15.02 -1.33 -14.37
N PRO A 233 13.96 -1.21 -15.20
CA PRO A 233 13.47 0.10 -15.65
C PRO A 233 13.17 1.07 -14.51
N GLY A 234 13.78 2.25 -14.56
CA GLY A 234 13.59 3.30 -13.55
C GLY A 234 14.37 3.07 -12.25
N VAL A 235 15.30 2.12 -12.19
CA VAL A 235 16.22 1.89 -11.06
C VAL A 235 17.64 2.21 -11.52
N LEU A 236 18.35 3.05 -10.77
CA LEU A 236 19.73 3.42 -11.08
C LEU A 236 20.68 2.31 -10.64
N SER A 237 21.67 1.99 -11.47
CA SER A 237 22.67 0.96 -11.18
C SER A 237 23.93 1.49 -10.48
N ASP A 238 24.19 2.80 -10.59
CA ASP A 238 25.37 3.43 -10.01
C ASP A 238 25.33 3.47 -8.47
N VAL A 239 26.51 3.46 -7.85
CA VAL A 239 26.65 3.70 -6.41
C VAL A 239 26.22 5.12 -6.09
N GLN A 240 25.31 5.24 -5.13
CA GLN A 240 24.84 6.48 -4.54
C GLN A 240 25.62 6.75 -3.24
N GLU A 241 25.71 8.01 -2.83
CA GLU A 241 26.30 8.38 -1.56
C GLU A 241 25.51 9.52 -0.91
N GLU A 242 25.20 9.39 0.37
CA GLU A 242 24.60 10.46 1.16
C GLU A 242 25.19 10.40 2.58
N LYS A 243 25.64 11.54 3.10
CA LYS A 243 26.25 11.65 4.44
C LYS A 243 27.42 10.67 4.66
N GLY A 244 28.22 10.43 3.62
CA GLY A 244 29.35 9.49 3.66
C GLY A 244 28.95 8.02 3.70
N ILE A 245 27.67 7.70 3.51
CA ILE A 245 27.14 6.34 3.46
C ILE A 245 26.88 5.99 2.00
N LYS A 246 27.62 5.01 1.48
CA LYS A 246 27.46 4.48 0.13
C LYS A 246 26.36 3.44 0.09
N TYR A 247 25.56 3.46 -0.97
CA TYR A 247 24.53 2.46 -1.20
C TYR A 247 24.24 2.27 -2.69
N LYS A 248 23.64 1.14 -3.05
CA LYS A 248 23.19 0.89 -4.43
C LYS A 248 21.83 0.19 -4.43
N PHE A 249 21.09 0.32 -5.52
CA PHE A 249 19.81 -0.33 -5.69
C PHE A 249 19.98 -1.64 -6.46
N GLU A 250 19.42 -2.72 -5.94
CA GLU A 250 19.41 -4.04 -6.57
C GLU A 250 17.98 -4.51 -6.72
N VAL A 251 17.70 -5.25 -7.80
CA VAL A 251 16.40 -5.90 -8.00
C VAL A 251 16.65 -7.39 -8.19
N TYR A 252 16.07 -8.19 -7.30
CA TYR A 252 16.05 -9.63 -7.41
C TYR A 252 14.68 -10.08 -7.89
N GLU A 253 14.64 -11.10 -8.73
CA GLU A 253 13.41 -11.76 -9.17
C GLU A 253 13.47 -13.23 -8.76
N LYS A 254 12.37 -13.72 -8.18
CA LYS A 254 12.26 -15.13 -7.79
C LYS A 254 12.20 -16.00 -9.05
N ASN A 255 13.03 -17.02 -9.13
CA ASN A 255 12.96 -18.07 -10.14
C ASN A 255 11.71 -18.91 -9.86
N ASP A 256 10.88 -19.11 -10.88
CA ASP A 256 9.75 -20.05 -10.83
C ASP A 256 10.22 -21.51 -10.76
#